data_AF-A0A9D8D3I8-F1
#
_entry.id   AF-A0A9D8D3I8-F1
#
_cell.length_a   1.000
_cell.length_b   1.000
_cell.length_c   1.000
_cell.angle_alpha   90.00
_cell.angle_beta   90.00
_cell.angle_gamma   90.00
#
_symmetry.space_group_name_H-M   'P 1'
#
loop_
_entity.id
_entity.type
_entity.pdbx_description
1 polymer ?
#
loop_
_entity_poly.entity_id
_entity_poly.type
_entity_poly.pdbx_seq_one_letter_code
_entity_poly.pdbx_strand_id
1 'polypeptide(L)' 'MVYPANADLITAEASWPAAAKAIRTTFLDGEEGKTRATATPRFILVQDGKIVLTVTGNAGWKDKMWPKIAEMTGTKA' A
#
# COMPACT_ATOMS: atom_id res chain seq x y z
N MET A 1 17.02 -10.84 10.46
CA MET A 1 15.68 -11.16 11.00
C MET A 1 14.79 -11.53 9.84
N VAL A 2 14.05 -12.64 9.92
CA VAL A 2 13.09 -13.05 8.87
C VAL A 2 11.69 -12.70 9.38
N TYR A 3 10.92 -11.95 8.59
CA TYR A 3 9.53 -11.61 8.93
C TYR A 3 8.59 -12.52 8.16
N PRO A 4 7.67 -13.26 8.83
CA PRO A 4 6.70 -14.08 8.14
C PRO A 4 5.76 -13.21 7.30
N ALA A 5 5.38 -13.68 6.11
CA ALA A 5 4.49 -12.97 5.19
C ALA A 5 3.03 -13.08 5.66
N ASN A 6 2.71 -12.38 6.75
CA ASN A 6 1.38 -12.32 7.33
C ASN A 6 0.94 -10.87 7.60
N ALA A 7 -0.24 -10.73 8.18
CA ALA A 7 -0.85 -9.46 8.57
C ALA A 7 0.04 -8.54 9.40
N ASP A 8 0.89 -9.09 10.26
CA ASP A 8 1.70 -8.33 11.22
C ASP A 8 2.89 -7.63 10.55
N LEU A 9 3.20 -8.00 9.30
CA LEU A 9 4.30 -7.39 8.54
C LEU A 9 4.13 -5.87 8.36
N ILE A 10 2.88 -5.40 8.28
CA ILE A 10 2.57 -3.96 8.15
C ILE A 10 3.03 -3.18 9.39
N THR A 11 2.95 -3.77 10.58
CA THR A 11 3.34 -3.11 11.84
C THR A 11 4.84 -3.26 12.13
N ALA A 12 5.54 -4.22 11.52
CA ALA A 12 6.98 -4.41 11.68
C ALA A 12 7.80 -3.40 10.85
N GLU A 13 8.16 -2.24 11.42
CA GLU A 13 8.88 -1.16 10.72
C GLU A 13 10.17 -1.63 10.04
N ALA A 14 10.95 -2.50 10.70
CA ALA A 14 12.20 -3.02 10.18
C ALA A 14 12.04 -3.96 8.96
N SER A 15 10.81 -4.38 8.64
CA SER A 15 10.51 -5.13 7.41
C SER A 15 10.31 -4.22 6.19
N TRP A 16 10.11 -2.91 6.38
CA TRP A 16 9.89 -1.96 5.30
C TRP A 16 11.22 -1.37 4.80
N PRO A 17 11.40 -1.23 3.47
CA PRO A 17 12.52 -0.47 2.92
C PRO A 17 12.51 0.96 3.43
N ALA A 18 13.70 1.55 3.64
CA ALA A 18 13.83 2.91 4.17
C ALA A 18 13.02 3.95 3.36
N ALA A 19 13.04 3.83 2.03
CA ALA A 19 12.28 4.71 1.11
C ALA A 19 10.75 4.60 1.28
N ALA A 20 10.24 3.50 1.83
CA ALA A 20 8.81 3.25 2.00
C ALA A 20 8.31 3.50 3.43
N LYS A 21 9.18 3.89 4.37
CA LYS A 21 8.77 4.15 5.76
C LYS A 21 7.73 5.26 5.88
N ALA A 22 7.86 6.33 5.09
CA ALA A 22 6.87 7.40 5.06
C ALA A 22 5.48 6.89 4.62
N ILE A 23 5.44 5.98 3.63
CA ILE A 23 4.20 5.34 3.16
C ILE A 23 3.55 4.55 4.31
N ARG A 24 4.34 3.78 5.06
CA ARG A 24 3.85 3.04 6.23
C ARG A 24 3.22 3.97 7.26
N THR A 25 3.88 5.07 7.62
CA THR A 25 3.37 6.04 8.60
C THR A 25 2.05 6.65 8.11
N THR A 26 2.03 7.20 6.90
CA THR A 26 0.80 7.78 6.30
C THR A 26 -0.34 6.76 6.26
N PHE A 27 -0.04 5.49 5.97
CA PHE A 27 -1.03 4.42 5.97
C PHE A 27 -1.59 4.12 7.35
N LEU A 28 -0.73 3.89 8.34
CA LEU A 28 -1.16 3.56 9.71
C LEU A 28 -1.94 4.70 10.37
N ASP A 29 -1.65 5.95 10.02
CA ASP A 29 -2.37 7.12 10.52
C ASP A 29 -3.74 7.31 9.84
N GLY A 30 -3.91 6.76 8.62
CA GLY A 30 -5.13 6.83 7.82
C GLY A 30 -6.25 5.87 8.25
N GLU A 31 -7.47 6.11 7.79
CA GLU A 31 -8.64 5.28 8.13
C GLU A 31 -8.51 3.82 7.65
N GLU A 32 -7.95 3.60 6.47
CA GLU A 32 -7.73 2.26 5.93
C GLU A 32 -6.73 1.46 6.77
N GLY A 33 -5.65 2.10 7.25
CA GLY A 33 -4.69 1.47 8.16
C GLY A 33 -5.32 1.09 9.49
N LYS A 34 -6.16 1.97 10.05
CA LYS A 34 -6.88 1.72 11.30
C LYS A 34 -7.90 0.58 11.19
N THR A 35 -8.62 0.50 10.07
CA THR A 35 -9.74 -0.45 9.90
C THR A 35 -9.31 -1.80 9.34
N ARG A 36 -8.22 -1.85 8.57
CA ARG A 36 -7.85 -3.03 7.79
C ARG A 36 -6.37 -3.37 7.89
N ALA A 37 -5.68 -3.08 8.99
CA ALA A 37 -4.23 -3.30 9.14
C ALA A 37 -3.71 -4.69 8.68
N THR A 38 -4.55 -5.73 8.64
CA THR A 38 -4.16 -7.14 8.52
C THR A 38 -4.37 -7.82 7.15
N ALA A 39 -4.78 -7.11 6.09
CA ALA A 39 -5.03 -7.77 4.79
C ALA A 39 -3.75 -8.04 3.98
N THR A 40 -3.67 -9.24 3.39
CA THR A 40 -2.58 -9.65 2.48
C THR A 40 -3.17 -10.37 1.25
N PRO A 41 -2.81 -10.01 0.00
CA PRO A 41 -1.89 -8.95 -0.42
C PRO A 41 -2.53 -7.56 -0.45
N ARG A 42 -1.72 -6.51 -0.25
CA ARG A 42 -2.14 -5.10 -0.22
C ARG A 42 -1.26 -4.23 -1.11
N PHE A 43 -1.88 -3.25 -1.75
CA PHE A 43 -1.22 -2.27 -2.61
C PHE A 43 -1.64 -0.87 -2.19
N ILE A 44 -0.66 0.01 -2.03
CA ILE A 44 -0.84 1.40 -1.59
C ILE A 44 -0.17 2.30 -2.63
N LEU A 45 -0.94 3.22 -3.21
CA LEU A 45 -0.45 4.24 -4.12
C LEU A 45 -0.35 5.57 -3.37
N VAL A 46 0.85 6.12 -3.34
CA VAL A 46 1.14 7.39 -2.67
C VAL A 46 1.67 8.39 -3.69
N GLN A 47 1.14 9.60 -3.66
CA GLN A 47 1.64 10.74 -4.42
C GLN A 47 1.72 11.94 -3.48
N ASP A 48 2.85 12.65 -3.51
CA ASP A 48 3.07 13.86 -2.70
C ASP A 48 2.76 13.67 -1.21
N GLY A 49 3.16 12.51 -0.67
CA GLY A 49 2.96 12.15 0.75
C GLY A 49 1.53 11.77 1.13
N LYS A 50 0.59 11.73 0.17
CA LYS A 50 -0.82 11.37 0.39
C LYS A 50 -1.15 10.03 -0.24
N ILE A 51 -1.92 9.21 0.47
CA ILE A 51 -2.49 7.99 -0.11
C ILE A 51 -3.58 8.38 -1.11
N VAL A 52 -3.39 7.98 -2.36
CA VAL A 52 -4.32 8.21 -3.45
C VAL A 52 -5.25 7.02 -3.65
N LEU A 53 -4.74 5.80 -3.43
CA LEU A 53 -5.51 4.58 -3.58
C LEU A 53 -4.92 3.47 -2.70
N THR A 54 -5.78 2.74 -2.00
CA THR A 54 -5.42 1.45 -1.38
C THR A 54 -6.34 0.37 -1.89
N VAL A 55 -5.79 -0.79 -2.24
CA VAL A 55 -6.57 -1.95 -2.65
C VAL A 55 -5.98 -3.23 -2.07
N THR A 56 -6.80 -4.27 -2.02
CA THR A 56 -6.42 -5.60 -1.53
C THR A 56 -6.71 -6.66 -2.58
N GLY A 57 -5.88 -7.70 -2.63
CA GLY A 57 -6.06 -8.83 -3.54
C GLY A 57 -5.69 -8.53 -5.00
N ASN A 58 -5.54 -9.60 -5.78
CA ASN A 58 -5.16 -9.49 -7.19
C ASN A 58 -6.21 -8.77 -8.05
N ALA A 59 -7.50 -8.96 -7.74
CA ALA A 59 -8.58 -8.23 -8.41
C ALA A 59 -8.47 -6.71 -8.16
N GLY A 60 -8.23 -6.31 -6.90
CA GLY A 60 -7.99 -4.91 -6.56
C GLY A 60 -6.79 -4.32 -7.31
N TRP A 61 -5.70 -5.09 -7.43
CA TRP A 61 -4.55 -4.69 -8.25
C TRP A 61 -4.94 -4.44 -9.72
N LYS A 62 -5.54 -5.45 -10.37
CA LYS A 62 -5.82 -5.41 -11.80
C LYS A 62 -6.88 -4.37 -12.17
N ASP A 63 -7.95 -4.30 -11.39
CA ASP A 63 -9.16 -3.57 -11.78
C ASP A 63 -9.15 -2.11 -11.30
N LYS A 64 -8.30 -1.78 -10.31
CA LYS A 64 -8.26 -0.45 -9.71
C LYS A 64 -6.86 0.14 -9.63
N MET A 65 -5.87 -0.59 -9.12
CA MET A 65 -4.51 -0.06 -8.95
C MET A 65 -3.84 0.24 -10.29
N TRP A 66 -3.84 -0.73 -11.19
CA TRP A 66 -3.18 -0.59 -12.49
C TRP A 66 -3.77 0.57 -13.33
N PRO A 67 -5.11 0.67 -13.50
CA PRO A 67 -5.70 1.82 -14.18
C PRO A 67 -5.33 3.16 -13.51
N LYS A 68 -5.29 3.21 -12.17
CA LYS A 68 -4.97 4.46 -11.47
C LYS A 68 -3.52 4.90 -11.68
N ILE A 69 -2.58 3.95 -11.70
CA ILE A 69 -1.18 4.24 -12.05
C ILE A 69 -1.10 4.81 -13.47
N ALA A 70 -1.74 4.16 -14.44
CA ALA A 70 -1.73 4.62 -15.84
C ALA A 70 -2.31 6.03 -16.00
N GLU A 71 -3.43 6.32 -15.32
CA GLU A 71 -4.03 7.66 -15.25
C GLU A 71 -3.04 8.71 -14.71
N MET A 72 -2.37 8.42 -13.59
CA MET A 72 -1.50 9.36 -12.90
C MET A 72 -0.15 9.58 -13.58
N THR A 73 0.36 8.60 -14.33
CA THR A 73 1.62 8.71 -15.07
C THR A 73 1.42 9.18 -16.51
N GLY A 74 0.18 9.38 -16.95
CA GLY A 74 -0.13 9.72 -18.34
C GLY A 74 0.20 8.59 -19.32
N THR A 75 0.37 7.36 -18.83
CA THR A 75 0.58 6.19 -19.68
C THR A 75 -0.75 5.87 -20.36
N LYS A 76 -0.84 6.16 -21.66
CA LYS A 76 -1.95 5.64 -22.46
C LYS A 76 -1.77 4.12 -22.55
N ALA A 77 -2.81 3.38 -22.14
CA ALA A 77 -2.88 1.93 -22.33
C ALA A 77 -2.80 1.57 -23.82
#